data_AF-A0A951TRX0-F1
#
_entry.id   AF-A0A951TRX0-F1
#
_cell.length_a   1.000
_cell.length_b   1.000
_cell.length_c   1.000
_cell.angle_alpha   90.00
_cell.angle_beta   90.00
_cell.angle_gamma   90.00
#
_symmetry.space_group_name_H-M   'P 1'
#
loop_
_entity.id
_entity.type
_entity.pdbx_description
1 polymer ?
#
loop_
_entity_poly.entity_id
_entity_poly.type
_entity_poly.pdbx_seq_one_letter_code
_entity_poly.pdbx_strand_id
1 'polypeptide(L)'
;MLAPWDQQDAWVRPSGAPATVRSRRIRPNLTNSVGLASPTSAHPLAEPALSVMLQQRGEEIEAAFASVEPMLRRLAPQQFEGHFPQHAQRELARLGISIEAGELASSWSKPLDLGLIHARCVIATFCNLVEREFDRTHALLEEGEDAESVIRRFGFHGIDITSCADGRLGGVVDFILRVPPAIVVAHSSYGGAMFDVETALHQWEALELRRWRLGLPNDATEPTRYLKIGVYHFSSVDPRHQGCTAHDSDEMRAASALLSRLEEFAGAIQSTHGDATGVATLLIGVDTDTDAIRVHIPDAAGVVDVARFASSGILYGATAGLERDAAKAVIRAAVAECAGVDANDEATEGMRWLCGYLLKNNISQVDAVRASSDGRYSDSGHAEKLIVIGDPIDDVQLRNLAFHVRMDTVEQGAQDLDIGLAILAKTHAPQGLAVPLLVHVVYDERIPGARGRAMARACRLGAAVKNRYGATATAAGLVVQEVVRAEGRSCMELVDPRPKEARG
;
A
#
# COMPACT_ATOMS: atom_id res chain seq x y z
N MET A 1 2.48 -64.54 -20.08
CA MET A 1 2.41 -64.55 -18.60
C MET A 1 1.89 -63.19 -18.17
N LEU A 2 0.60 -63.12 -17.88
CA LEU A 2 -0.09 -61.98 -17.28
C LEU A 2 -1.04 -62.57 -16.23
N ALA A 3 -1.01 -62.04 -15.02
CA ALA A 3 -1.84 -62.44 -13.88
C ALA A 3 -1.82 -61.30 -12.83
N PRO A 4 -2.75 -61.23 -11.87
CA PRO A 4 -4.15 -61.71 -11.87
C PRO A 4 -5.12 -60.72 -11.16
N TRP A 5 -6.26 -60.38 -11.79
CA TRP A 5 -7.34 -59.66 -11.08
C TRP A 5 -8.75 -60.10 -11.53
N ASP A 6 -8.86 -60.92 -12.57
CA ASP A 6 -10.16 -61.46 -12.98
C ASP A 6 -10.46 -62.71 -12.17
N GLN A 7 -11.14 -62.55 -11.04
CA GLN A 7 -12.16 -63.49 -10.59
C GLN A 7 -13.11 -62.81 -9.61
N GLN A 8 -14.31 -62.51 -10.12
CA GLN A 8 -15.50 -62.20 -9.35
C GLN A 8 -16.00 -63.47 -8.66
N ASP A 9 -16.36 -63.36 -7.38
CA ASP A 9 -17.39 -64.20 -6.79
C ASP A 9 -18.43 -63.32 -6.09
N ALA A 10 -19.67 -63.55 -6.50
CA ALA A 10 -20.86 -62.84 -6.06
C ALA A 10 -21.31 -63.32 -4.68
N TRP A 11 -21.59 -62.39 -3.77
CA TRP A 11 -22.39 -62.65 -2.57
C TRP A 11 -23.54 -61.65 -2.44
N VAL A 12 -24.68 -62.20 -2.05
CA VAL A 12 -26.06 -61.70 -2.13
C VAL A 12 -26.33 -60.52 -1.20
N ARG A 13 -27.14 -59.55 -1.68
CA ARG A 13 -27.58 -58.34 -0.96
C ARG A 13 -28.58 -58.66 0.18
N PRO A 14 -28.41 -58.14 1.40
CA PRO A 14 -29.51 -57.86 2.30
C PRO A 14 -30.09 -56.46 1.99
N SER A 15 -31.39 -56.42 1.77
CA SER A 15 -32.21 -55.20 1.65
C SER A 15 -32.16 -54.39 2.95
N GLY A 16 -31.45 -53.26 2.92
CA GLY A 16 -31.49 -52.23 3.95
C GLY A 16 -31.09 -50.91 3.33
N ALA A 17 -31.98 -49.92 3.37
CA ALA A 17 -31.80 -48.61 2.76
C ALA A 17 -30.55 -47.90 3.31
N PRO A 18 -29.66 -47.34 2.48
CA PRO A 18 -28.51 -46.60 2.97
C PRO A 18 -28.99 -45.23 3.49
N ALA A 19 -28.79 -45.02 4.79
CA ALA A 19 -28.91 -43.71 5.42
C ALA A 19 -27.92 -42.75 4.77
N THR A 20 -28.44 -41.83 3.97
CA THR A 20 -27.69 -40.74 3.37
C THR A 20 -27.39 -39.70 4.46
N VAL A 21 -26.17 -39.72 4.99
CA VAL A 21 -25.66 -38.57 5.75
C VAL A 21 -25.43 -37.45 4.74
N ARG A 22 -26.42 -36.56 4.62
CA ARG A 22 -26.35 -35.35 3.82
C ARG A 22 -25.33 -34.40 4.46
N SER A 23 -24.09 -34.41 3.95
CA SER A 23 -23.15 -33.31 4.17
C SER A 23 -23.78 -32.03 3.62
N ARG A 24 -24.09 -31.08 4.52
CA ARG A 24 -24.63 -29.78 4.14
C ARG A 24 -23.49 -28.97 3.52
N ARG A 25 -23.32 -29.06 2.19
CA ARG A 25 -22.45 -28.15 1.44
C ARG A 25 -22.98 -26.73 1.63
N ILE A 26 -22.32 -25.92 2.46
CA ILE A 26 -22.54 -24.49 2.50
C ILE A 26 -21.90 -23.93 1.22
N ARG A 27 -22.72 -23.62 0.23
CA ARG A 27 -22.31 -22.72 -0.86
C ARG A 27 -22.28 -21.31 -0.25
N PRO A 28 -21.17 -20.55 -0.30
CA PRO A 28 -21.22 -19.15 0.04
C PRO A 28 -22.06 -18.46 -1.05
N ASN A 29 -23.20 -17.90 -0.65
CA ASN A 29 -23.98 -17.01 -1.50
C ASN A 29 -23.14 -15.74 -1.69
N LEU A 30 -22.51 -15.62 -2.86
CA LEU A 30 -21.98 -14.38 -3.42
C LEU A 30 -23.16 -13.48 -3.76
N THR A 31 -23.72 -12.82 -2.74
CA THR A 31 -24.57 -11.61 -2.77
C THR A 31 -25.31 -11.63 -1.43
N ASN A 32 -24.82 -10.88 -0.45
CA ASN A 32 -25.65 -10.32 0.62
C ASN A 32 -24.86 -9.23 1.32
N SER A 33 -25.28 -7.98 1.10
CA SER A 33 -24.98 -6.84 1.95
C SER A 33 -25.58 -7.11 3.33
N VAL A 34 -24.80 -7.73 4.21
CA VAL A 34 -25.17 -7.90 5.61
C VAL A 34 -24.80 -6.60 6.33
N GLY A 35 -25.81 -5.83 6.73
CA GLY A 35 -25.64 -4.75 7.70
C GLY A 35 -25.11 -5.35 9.00
N LEU A 36 -23.81 -5.13 9.27
CA LEU A 36 -23.13 -5.59 10.47
C LEU A 36 -23.64 -4.77 11.67
N ALA A 37 -24.40 -5.42 12.56
CA ALA A 37 -24.84 -4.83 13.82
C ALA A 37 -23.63 -4.34 14.63
N SER A 38 -23.68 -3.11 15.15
CA SER A 38 -22.59 -2.54 15.93
C SER A 38 -22.53 -3.18 17.32
N PRO A 39 -21.41 -3.84 17.69
CA PRO A 39 -21.22 -4.30 19.06
C PRO A 39 -21.11 -3.10 20.00
N THR A 40 -21.62 -3.24 21.23
CA THR A 40 -21.59 -2.21 22.29
C THR A 40 -20.24 -2.11 23.00
N SER A 41 -19.30 -2.99 22.69
CA SER A 41 -17.93 -3.03 23.21
C SER A 41 -16.93 -3.26 22.07
N ALA A 42 -15.69 -2.81 22.26
CA ALA A 42 -14.59 -3.08 21.31
C ALA A 42 -14.43 -4.58 21.05
N HIS A 43 -14.03 -4.93 19.83
CA HIS A 43 -13.79 -6.33 19.45
C HIS A 43 -12.71 -6.97 20.36
N PRO A 44 -12.82 -8.26 20.75
CA PRO A 44 -11.83 -8.93 21.63
C PRO A 44 -10.40 -9.01 21.04
N LEU A 45 -10.30 -8.92 19.71
CA LEU A 45 -9.03 -8.82 18.95
C LEU A 45 -8.63 -7.38 18.61
N ALA A 46 -9.36 -6.37 19.09
CA ALA A 46 -8.95 -4.98 18.93
C ALA A 46 -7.63 -4.73 19.66
N GLU A 47 -6.87 -3.75 19.16
CA GLU A 47 -5.62 -3.29 19.76
C GLU A 47 -5.73 -1.78 20.02
N PRO A 48 -6.45 -1.36 21.08
CA PRO A 48 -6.84 0.03 21.25
C PRO A 48 -5.65 0.98 21.37
N ALA A 49 -4.57 0.56 22.04
CA ALA A 49 -3.37 1.38 22.19
C ALA A 49 -2.72 1.69 20.82
N LEU A 50 -2.56 0.67 19.97
CA LEU A 50 -2.04 0.85 18.61
C LEU A 50 -2.98 1.70 17.75
N SER A 51 -4.29 1.42 17.81
CA SER A 51 -5.28 2.19 17.04
C SER A 51 -5.30 3.67 17.44
N VAL A 52 -5.17 4.00 18.73
CA VAL A 52 -5.05 5.39 19.21
C VAL A 52 -3.78 6.06 18.69
N MET A 53 -2.62 5.37 18.74
CA MET A 53 -1.36 5.94 18.22
C MET A 53 -1.43 6.21 16.71
N LEU A 54 -1.98 5.27 15.93
CA LEU A 54 -2.18 5.42 14.49
C LEU A 54 -3.17 6.55 14.17
N GLN A 55 -4.25 6.68 14.95
CA GLN A 55 -5.20 7.77 14.82
C GLN A 55 -4.55 9.13 15.10
N GLN A 56 -3.79 9.26 16.19
CA GLN A 56 -3.07 10.50 16.52
C GLN A 56 -2.10 10.89 15.41
N ARG A 57 -1.35 9.93 14.86
CA ARG A 57 -0.50 10.17 13.69
C ARG A 57 -1.30 10.68 12.50
N GLY A 58 -2.44 10.05 12.21
CA GLY A 58 -3.33 10.49 11.13
C GLY A 58 -3.81 11.92 11.33
N GLU A 59 -4.28 12.25 12.54
CA GLU A 59 -4.73 13.60 12.91
C GLU A 59 -3.60 14.64 12.80
N GLU A 60 -2.38 14.29 13.19
CA GLU A 60 -1.20 15.16 13.03
C GLU A 60 -0.87 15.44 11.56
N ILE A 61 -0.91 14.40 10.71
CA ILE A 61 -0.70 14.52 9.26
C ILE A 61 -1.78 15.40 8.65
N GLU A 62 -3.06 15.12 8.93
CA GLU A 62 -4.18 15.91 8.41
C GLU A 62 -4.12 17.37 8.87
N ALA A 63 -3.81 17.62 10.14
CA ALA A 63 -3.66 18.96 10.69
C ALA A 63 -2.55 19.76 10.00
N ALA A 64 -1.44 19.11 9.62
CA ALA A 64 -0.37 19.75 8.87
C ALA A 64 -0.86 20.27 7.51
N PHE A 65 -1.58 19.45 6.73
CA PHE A 65 -2.17 19.90 5.45
C PHE A 65 -3.29 20.92 5.64
N ALA A 66 -4.17 20.72 6.64
CA ALA A 66 -5.27 21.63 6.93
C ALA A 66 -4.80 23.05 7.33
N SER A 67 -3.54 23.19 7.78
CA SER A 67 -2.96 24.49 8.12
C SER A 67 -2.64 25.38 6.91
N VAL A 68 -2.48 24.79 5.71
CA VAL A 68 -2.04 25.48 4.49
C VAL A 68 -3.08 26.48 4.00
N GLU A 69 -4.32 26.04 3.80
CA GLU A 69 -5.37 26.88 3.22
C GLU A 69 -5.72 28.11 4.09
N PRO A 70 -5.93 28.01 5.41
CA PRO A 70 -6.18 29.16 6.26
C PRO A 70 -5.04 30.18 6.22
N MET A 71 -3.79 29.73 6.12
CA MET A 71 -2.63 30.60 5.98
C MET A 71 -2.68 31.38 4.67
N LEU A 72 -2.92 30.70 3.53
CA LEU A 72 -3.01 31.36 2.23
C LEU A 72 -4.19 32.34 2.14
N ARG A 73 -5.34 31.98 2.72
CA ARG A 73 -6.50 32.88 2.82
C ARG A 73 -6.20 34.18 3.58
N ARG A 74 -5.34 34.12 4.62
CA ARG A 74 -4.90 35.33 5.35
C ARG A 74 -3.94 36.19 4.53
N LEU A 75 -3.06 35.58 3.73
CA LEU A 75 -2.09 36.28 2.89
C LEU A 75 -2.73 36.90 1.64
N ALA A 76 -3.71 36.24 1.05
CA ALA A 76 -4.34 36.64 -0.22
C ALA A 76 -4.76 38.13 -0.32
N PRO A 77 -5.45 38.75 0.67
CA PRO A 77 -5.85 40.15 0.57
C PRO A 77 -4.69 41.15 0.72
N GLN A 78 -3.58 40.72 1.33
CA GLN A 78 -2.42 41.59 1.62
C GLN A 78 -1.44 41.66 0.44
N GLN A 79 -1.67 40.91 -0.64
CA GLN A 79 -0.71 40.71 -1.73
C GLN A 79 -0.25 42.00 -2.44
N PHE A 80 -0.99 43.10 -2.32
CA PHE A 80 -0.62 44.38 -2.94
C PHE A 80 0.07 45.37 -1.98
N GLU A 81 0.32 44.96 -0.74
CA GLU A 81 1.02 45.79 0.24
C GLU A 81 2.54 45.80 -0.02
N GLY A 82 3.20 46.94 0.22
CA GLY A 82 4.62 47.11 -0.10
C GLY A 82 5.58 46.17 0.64
N HIS A 83 5.21 45.68 1.84
CA HIS A 83 5.99 44.74 2.64
C HIS A 83 5.50 43.29 2.53
N PHE A 84 4.52 43.03 1.67
CA PHE A 84 3.92 41.72 1.51
C PHE A 84 4.95 40.62 1.21
N PRO A 85 5.91 40.78 0.28
CA PRO A 85 6.78 39.67 -0.10
C PRO A 85 7.63 39.15 1.06
N GLN A 86 8.17 40.04 1.91
CA GLN A 86 8.93 39.66 3.11
C GLN A 86 8.02 39.12 4.22
N HIS A 87 6.77 39.60 4.31
CA HIS A 87 5.78 39.05 5.23
C HIS A 87 5.38 37.62 4.84
N ALA A 88 4.98 37.40 3.59
CA ALA A 88 4.61 36.11 3.05
C ALA A 88 5.77 35.10 3.13
N GLN A 89 7.00 35.51 2.78
CA GLN A 89 8.18 34.66 2.93
C GLN A 89 8.37 34.18 4.38
N ARG A 90 8.20 35.07 5.37
CA ARG A 90 8.32 34.69 6.79
C ARG A 90 7.22 33.74 7.24
N GLU A 91 5.98 33.94 6.80
CA GLU A 91 4.87 33.02 7.11
C GLU A 91 5.07 31.65 6.47
N LEU A 92 5.51 31.60 5.21
CA LEU A 92 5.83 30.36 4.51
C LEU A 92 7.02 29.63 5.15
N ALA A 93 8.05 30.36 5.60
CA ALA A 93 9.19 29.78 6.29
C ALA A 93 8.80 29.09 7.62
N ARG A 94 7.72 29.53 8.30
CA ARG A 94 7.21 28.84 9.49
C ARG A 94 6.62 27.47 9.18
N LEU A 95 6.20 27.24 7.94
CA LEU A 95 5.79 25.93 7.45
C LEU A 95 6.95 25.15 6.83
N GLY A 96 8.20 25.62 7.00
CA GLY A 96 9.39 25.01 6.39
C GLY A 96 9.49 25.25 4.88
N ILE A 97 8.75 26.20 4.33
CA ILE A 97 8.68 26.45 2.89
C ILE A 97 9.62 27.60 2.54
N SER A 98 10.65 27.32 1.75
CA SER A 98 11.56 28.34 1.24
C SER A 98 11.10 28.85 -0.13
N ILE A 99 10.56 30.07 -0.15
CA ILE A 99 10.26 30.81 -1.39
C ILE A 99 10.98 32.16 -1.31
N GLU A 100 11.69 32.54 -2.37
CA GLU A 100 12.34 33.85 -2.42
C GLU A 100 11.31 34.96 -2.41
N ALA A 101 11.54 36.02 -1.61
CA ALA A 101 10.62 37.15 -1.55
C ALA A 101 10.34 37.76 -2.94
N GLY A 102 11.32 37.74 -3.85
CA GLY A 102 11.13 38.21 -5.23
C GLY A 102 10.05 37.43 -6.00
N GLU A 103 9.85 36.15 -5.71
CA GLU A 103 8.80 35.32 -6.34
C GLU A 103 7.40 35.61 -5.77
N LEU A 104 7.34 36.23 -4.60
CA LEU A 104 6.12 36.63 -3.89
C LEU A 104 5.77 38.11 -4.17
N ALA A 105 6.44 38.75 -5.12
CA ALA A 105 6.11 40.09 -5.55
C ALA A 105 4.89 40.06 -6.48
N SER A 106 3.87 40.84 -6.13
CA SER A 106 2.63 40.99 -6.91
C SER A 106 2.33 42.46 -7.21
N SER A 107 1.57 42.68 -8.28
CA SER A 107 1.02 43.98 -8.67
C SER A 107 -0.42 43.83 -9.11
N TRP A 108 -1.15 44.94 -9.21
CA TRP A 108 -2.54 44.92 -9.70
C TRP A 108 -2.69 44.27 -11.09
N SER A 109 -1.66 44.33 -11.93
CA SER A 109 -1.64 43.74 -13.27
C SER A 109 -1.09 42.31 -13.30
N LYS A 110 -0.49 41.84 -12.20
CA LYS A 110 0.05 40.48 -12.03
C LYS A 110 -0.11 40.05 -10.57
N PRO A 111 -1.31 39.62 -10.16
CA PRO A 111 -1.53 39.07 -8.82
C PRO A 111 -0.75 37.76 -8.63
N LEU A 112 -0.63 37.30 -7.39
CA LEU A 112 -0.02 36.01 -7.10
C LEU A 112 -0.87 34.87 -7.64
N ASP A 113 -0.17 33.85 -8.13
CA ASP A 113 -0.78 32.55 -8.39
C ASP A 113 -0.88 31.77 -7.07
N LEU A 114 -1.97 31.99 -6.34
CA LEU A 114 -2.24 31.31 -5.07
C LEU A 114 -2.42 29.80 -5.26
N GLY A 115 -2.87 29.34 -6.43
CA GLY A 115 -3.00 27.93 -6.76
C GLY A 115 -1.63 27.25 -6.87
N LEU A 116 -0.66 27.92 -7.50
CA LEU A 116 0.73 27.47 -7.57
C LEU A 116 1.40 27.50 -6.18
N ILE A 117 1.21 28.57 -5.41
CA ILE A 117 1.78 28.67 -4.05
C ILE A 117 1.18 27.56 -3.17
N HIS A 118 -0.12 27.29 -3.26
CA HIS A 118 -0.77 26.20 -2.56
C HIS A 118 -0.10 24.85 -2.85
N ALA A 119 0.08 24.51 -4.13
CA ALA A 119 0.71 23.25 -4.51
C ALA A 119 2.15 23.13 -3.96
N ARG A 120 2.93 24.21 -3.98
CA ARG A 120 4.27 24.24 -3.33
C ARG A 120 4.18 24.01 -1.82
N CYS A 121 3.18 24.59 -1.15
CA CYS A 121 2.96 24.39 0.28
C CYS A 121 2.60 22.95 0.60
N VAL A 122 1.75 22.31 -0.21
CA VAL A 122 1.37 20.90 -0.06
C VAL A 122 2.59 20.00 -0.20
N ILE A 123 3.41 20.20 -1.24
CA ILE A 123 4.63 19.41 -1.46
C ILE A 123 5.61 19.56 -0.29
N ALA A 124 5.86 20.79 0.14
CA ALA A 124 6.78 21.06 1.24
C ALA A 124 6.25 20.49 2.56
N THR A 125 4.95 20.57 2.82
CA THR A 125 4.30 19.95 3.99
C THR A 125 4.52 18.43 3.98
N PHE A 126 4.34 17.79 2.83
CA PHE A 126 4.60 16.36 2.67
C PHE A 126 6.08 16.01 2.94
N CYS A 127 7.02 16.75 2.36
CA CYS A 127 8.45 16.54 2.58
C CYS A 127 8.82 16.70 4.07
N ASN A 128 8.31 17.74 4.73
CA ASN A 128 8.54 17.97 6.16
C ASN A 128 7.98 16.84 7.03
N LEU A 129 6.85 16.25 6.65
CA LEU A 129 6.28 15.10 7.35
C LEU A 129 7.16 13.85 7.17
N VAL A 130 7.74 13.64 5.98
CA VAL A 130 8.69 12.54 5.74
C VAL A 130 9.94 12.69 6.62
N GLU A 131 10.44 13.92 6.76
CA GLU A 131 11.59 14.23 7.61
C GLU A 131 11.33 14.08 9.13
N ARG A 132 10.08 13.88 9.56
CA ARG A 132 9.76 13.69 10.99
C ARG A 132 10.15 12.32 11.53
N GLU A 133 10.40 11.33 10.67
CA GLU A 133 10.74 9.96 11.09
C GLU A 133 9.73 9.40 12.11
N PHE A 134 8.46 9.32 11.71
CA PHE A 134 7.43 8.71 12.56
C PHE A 134 7.87 7.31 13.02
N ASP A 135 7.63 6.98 14.29
CA ASP A 135 8.00 5.67 14.82
C ASP A 135 7.09 4.57 14.22
N ARG A 136 7.62 3.81 13.27
CA ARG A 136 6.87 2.74 12.59
C ARG A 136 7.03 1.38 13.26
N THR A 137 7.79 1.27 14.35
CA THR A 137 8.04 -0.01 15.05
C THR A 137 6.81 -0.57 15.76
N HIS A 138 5.72 0.21 15.84
CA HIS A 138 4.50 -0.14 16.58
C HIS A 138 3.62 -1.23 15.95
N ALA A 139 3.88 -1.64 14.70
CA ALA A 139 3.24 -2.82 14.15
C ALA A 139 3.66 -4.04 14.97
N LEU A 140 2.73 -4.54 15.80
CA LEU A 140 2.94 -5.55 16.83
C LEU A 140 3.70 -6.76 16.26
N LEU A 141 5.00 -6.82 16.52
CA LEU A 141 5.67 -8.08 16.84
C LEU A 141 4.90 -8.58 18.06
N GLU A 142 4.24 -9.74 17.99
CA GLU A 142 3.57 -10.28 19.17
C GLU A 142 4.62 -10.23 20.31
N GLU A 143 4.37 -9.41 21.33
CA GLU A 143 5.19 -9.39 22.55
C GLU A 143 6.66 -8.91 22.40
N GLY A 144 6.98 -8.07 21.42
CA GLY A 144 8.32 -7.45 21.32
C GLY A 144 9.42 -8.41 20.81
N GLU A 145 9.02 -9.43 20.06
CA GLU A 145 9.91 -10.36 19.36
C GLU A 145 10.81 -9.65 18.36
N ASP A 146 12.03 -10.13 18.17
CA ASP A 146 12.92 -9.61 17.15
C ASP A 146 12.51 -10.05 15.73
N ALA A 147 13.07 -9.38 14.72
CA ALA A 147 12.79 -9.66 13.31
C ALA A 147 13.15 -11.11 12.94
N GLU A 148 14.19 -11.68 13.54
CA GLU A 148 14.64 -13.05 13.28
C GLU A 148 13.59 -14.08 13.71
N SER A 149 12.98 -13.89 14.87
CA SER A 149 11.91 -14.72 15.40
C SER A 149 10.69 -14.71 14.48
N VAL A 150 10.35 -13.55 13.93
CA VAL A 150 9.23 -13.41 12.99
C VAL A 150 9.55 -14.04 11.63
N ILE A 151 10.77 -13.86 11.12
CA ILE A 151 11.25 -14.51 9.90
C ILE A 151 11.15 -16.03 10.04
N ARG A 152 11.64 -16.58 11.16
CA ARG A 152 11.59 -18.04 11.44
C ARG A 152 10.16 -18.54 11.56
N ARG A 153 9.27 -17.81 12.25
CA ARG A 153 7.86 -18.19 12.42
C ARG A 153 7.09 -18.23 11.11
N PHE A 154 7.20 -17.17 10.30
CA PHE A 154 6.47 -17.10 9.04
C PHE A 154 7.14 -17.90 7.93
N GLY A 155 8.44 -18.18 8.06
CA GLY A 155 9.23 -18.83 7.02
C GLY A 155 9.59 -17.89 5.87
N PHE A 156 9.57 -16.57 6.09
CA PHE A 156 9.86 -15.56 5.07
C PHE A 156 10.99 -14.64 5.49
N HIS A 157 12.08 -14.60 4.72
CA HIS A 157 13.22 -13.71 4.97
C HIS A 157 13.01 -12.30 4.42
N GLY A 158 11.92 -12.05 3.72
CA GLY A 158 11.55 -10.73 3.23
C GLY A 158 10.13 -10.73 2.67
N ILE A 159 9.38 -9.69 2.99
CA ILE A 159 8.04 -9.43 2.45
C ILE A 159 8.10 -8.19 1.57
N ASP A 160 7.67 -8.37 0.32
CA ASP A 160 7.54 -7.31 -0.67
C ASP A 160 6.07 -7.12 -0.99
N ILE A 161 5.56 -5.90 -0.76
CA ILE A 161 4.14 -5.57 -0.86
C ILE A 161 3.94 -4.62 -2.04
N THR A 162 3.18 -5.07 -3.04
CA THR A 162 2.69 -4.18 -4.10
C THR A 162 1.23 -3.85 -3.88
N SER A 163 0.89 -2.56 -3.81
CA SER A 163 -0.49 -2.07 -3.74
C SER A 163 -0.93 -1.35 -5.03
N CYS A 164 -2.24 -1.14 -5.19
CA CYS A 164 -2.75 -0.19 -6.17
C CYS A 164 -2.31 1.23 -5.78
N ALA A 165 -2.02 2.06 -6.79
CA ALA A 165 -1.70 3.48 -6.63
C ALA A 165 -2.83 4.35 -6.02
N ASP A 166 -4.04 3.79 -5.92
CA ASP A 166 -5.19 4.42 -5.27
C ASP A 166 -4.82 4.92 -3.87
N GLY A 167 -5.03 6.21 -3.61
CA GLY A 167 -4.60 6.83 -2.35
C GLY A 167 -5.29 6.25 -1.13
N ARG A 168 -6.43 5.57 -1.29
CA ARG A 168 -7.10 4.88 -0.17
C ARG A 168 -6.27 3.72 0.38
N LEU A 169 -5.30 3.20 -0.39
CA LEU A 169 -4.31 2.22 0.06
C LEU A 169 -3.03 2.84 0.64
N GLY A 170 -2.97 4.17 0.79
CA GLY A 170 -1.79 4.86 1.34
C GLY A 170 -1.41 4.45 2.76
N GLY A 171 -2.31 3.76 3.49
CA GLY A 171 -2.08 3.16 4.81
C GLY A 171 -1.90 1.63 4.80
N VAL A 172 -1.65 1.00 3.65
CA VAL A 172 -1.73 -0.47 3.52
C VAL A 172 -0.82 -1.23 4.47
N VAL A 173 0.42 -0.77 4.70
CA VAL A 173 1.38 -1.48 5.55
C VAL A 173 1.09 -1.22 7.03
N ASP A 174 1.01 0.05 7.42
CA ASP A 174 0.97 0.43 8.83
C ASP A 174 -0.45 0.34 9.44
N PHE A 175 -1.51 0.66 8.68
CA PHE A 175 -2.88 0.70 9.17
C PHE A 175 -3.65 -0.58 8.85
N ILE A 176 -3.69 -0.98 7.57
CA ILE A 176 -4.57 -2.05 7.08
C ILE A 176 -4.01 -3.42 7.46
N LEU A 177 -2.77 -3.72 7.08
CA LEU A 177 -2.15 -5.03 7.31
C LEU A 177 -1.42 -5.11 8.66
N ARG A 178 -0.94 -3.95 9.16
CA ARG A 178 -0.12 -3.82 10.38
C ARG A 178 1.04 -4.82 10.39
N VAL A 179 1.76 -4.90 9.27
CA VAL A 179 2.93 -5.79 9.13
C VAL A 179 4.13 -5.11 9.76
N PRO A 180 4.96 -5.82 10.55
CA PRO A 180 6.16 -5.24 11.13
C PRO A 180 7.11 -4.71 10.04
N PRO A 181 7.52 -3.43 10.07
CA PRO A 181 8.42 -2.89 9.05
C PRO A 181 9.76 -3.64 8.98
N ALA A 182 10.17 -4.29 10.08
CA ALA A 182 11.43 -5.03 10.16
C ALA A 182 11.53 -6.22 9.18
N ILE A 183 10.40 -6.74 8.70
CA ILE A 183 10.35 -7.85 7.72
C ILE A 183 9.89 -7.40 6.33
N VAL A 184 9.47 -6.14 6.19
CA VAL A 184 9.08 -5.56 4.90
C VAL A 184 10.34 -5.04 4.20
N VAL A 185 10.72 -5.69 3.10
CA VAL A 185 11.93 -5.36 2.34
C VAL A 185 11.65 -4.39 1.20
N ALA A 186 10.40 -4.32 0.75
CA ALA A 186 9.94 -3.38 -0.26
C ALA A 186 8.43 -3.14 -0.12
N HIS A 187 8.02 -1.90 -0.38
CA HIS A 187 6.64 -1.56 -0.70
C HIS A 187 6.63 -0.67 -1.94
N SER A 188 5.69 -0.91 -2.85
CA SER A 188 5.54 -0.13 -4.07
C SER A 188 4.08 -0.07 -4.50
N SER A 189 3.73 0.97 -5.24
CA SER A 189 2.36 1.17 -5.73
C SER A 189 2.35 1.39 -7.23
N TYR A 190 1.43 0.73 -7.93
CA TYR A 190 1.24 0.81 -9.38
C TYR A 190 -0.25 0.89 -9.69
N GLY A 191 -0.65 1.43 -10.85
CA GLY A 191 -2.04 1.36 -11.27
C GLY A 191 -2.53 -0.09 -11.30
N GLY A 192 -3.58 -0.38 -10.53
CA GLY A 192 -4.11 -1.74 -10.41
C GLY A 192 -3.16 -2.75 -9.74
N ALA A 193 -2.11 -2.28 -9.05
CA ALA A 193 -1.03 -3.11 -8.51
C ALA A 193 -0.22 -3.88 -9.55
N MET A 194 -0.26 -3.45 -10.82
CA MET A 194 0.42 -4.12 -11.94
C MET A 194 1.93 -3.84 -11.96
N PHE A 195 2.66 -4.35 -10.96
CA PHE A 195 4.09 -4.13 -10.79
C PHE A 195 4.94 -4.69 -11.93
N ASP A 196 6.09 -4.05 -12.18
CA ASP A 196 7.09 -4.50 -13.14
C ASP A 196 7.81 -5.78 -12.64
N VAL A 197 7.71 -6.86 -13.42
CA VAL A 197 8.19 -8.21 -13.02
C VAL A 197 9.72 -8.24 -12.90
N GLU A 198 10.40 -7.61 -13.85
CA GLU A 198 11.85 -7.53 -13.92
C GLU A 198 12.42 -6.73 -12.73
N THR A 199 11.77 -5.64 -12.36
CA THR A 199 12.12 -4.86 -11.16
C THR A 199 11.97 -5.72 -9.91
N ALA A 200 10.86 -6.44 -9.76
CA ALA A 200 10.63 -7.32 -8.61
C ALA A 200 11.64 -8.48 -8.57
N LEU A 201 11.99 -9.05 -9.73
CA LEU A 201 13.03 -10.08 -9.85
C LEU A 201 14.38 -9.55 -9.34
N HIS A 202 14.79 -8.35 -9.76
CA HIS A 202 16.05 -7.75 -9.30
C HIS A 202 16.06 -7.39 -7.82
N GLN A 203 14.91 -7.03 -7.24
CA GLN A 203 14.77 -6.83 -5.79
C GLN A 203 15.00 -8.14 -5.02
N TRP A 204 14.40 -9.23 -5.49
CA TRP A 204 14.64 -10.57 -4.94
C TRP A 204 16.10 -11.00 -5.08
N GLU A 205 16.72 -10.85 -6.26
CA GLU A 205 18.12 -11.19 -6.51
C GLU A 205 19.07 -10.42 -5.57
N ALA A 206 18.82 -9.14 -5.36
CA ALA A 206 19.62 -8.31 -4.46
C ALA A 206 19.53 -8.82 -3.00
N LEU A 207 18.35 -9.24 -2.56
CA LEU A 207 18.15 -9.78 -1.22
C LEU A 207 18.82 -11.16 -1.06
N GLU A 208 18.66 -12.06 -2.04
CA GLU A 208 19.32 -13.37 -1.99
C GLU A 208 20.84 -13.25 -2.00
N LEU A 209 21.38 -12.37 -2.84
CA LEU A 209 22.82 -12.10 -2.84
C LEU A 209 23.28 -11.59 -1.47
N ARG A 210 22.49 -10.73 -0.81
CA ARG A 210 22.78 -10.24 0.54
C ARG A 210 22.77 -11.38 1.57
N ARG A 211 21.83 -12.32 1.49
CA ARG A 211 21.80 -13.52 2.35
C ARG A 211 23.06 -14.35 2.17
N TRP A 212 23.44 -14.65 0.92
CA TRP A 212 24.63 -15.44 0.61
C TRP A 212 25.94 -14.77 1.01
N ARG A 213 26.02 -13.44 0.92
CA ARG A 213 27.26 -12.70 1.20
C ARG A 213 27.42 -12.27 2.64
N LEU A 214 26.32 -11.90 3.30
CA LEU A 214 26.33 -11.25 4.60
C LEU A 214 25.56 -12.02 5.67
N GLY A 215 24.81 -13.08 5.32
CA GLY A 215 23.92 -13.77 6.26
C GLY A 215 22.79 -12.89 6.78
N LEU A 216 22.38 -11.87 6.01
CA LEU A 216 21.34 -10.92 6.39
C LEU A 216 20.14 -10.98 5.42
N PRO A 217 18.89 -10.94 5.93
CA PRO A 217 18.55 -10.86 7.36
C PRO A 217 18.71 -12.18 8.12
N ASN A 218 18.91 -13.29 7.41
CA ASN A 218 19.28 -14.59 7.96
C ASN A 218 20.25 -15.33 7.02
N ASP A 219 20.76 -16.47 7.49
CA ASP A 219 21.66 -17.31 6.68
C ASP A 219 20.94 -17.86 5.43
N ALA A 220 21.66 -17.93 4.31
CA ALA A 220 21.12 -18.41 3.04
C ALA A 220 20.65 -19.87 3.09
N THR A 221 21.21 -20.68 4.00
CA THR A 221 20.88 -22.10 4.19
C THR A 221 19.61 -22.32 5.01
N GLU A 222 19.09 -21.30 5.68
CA GLU A 222 17.82 -21.41 6.41
C GLU A 222 16.64 -21.57 5.45
N PRO A 223 15.66 -22.42 5.77
CA PRO A 223 14.55 -22.79 4.88
C PRO A 223 13.46 -21.69 4.86
N THR A 224 13.83 -20.51 4.38
CA THR A 224 12.96 -19.34 4.27
C THR A 224 12.82 -18.91 2.82
N ARG A 225 11.69 -18.29 2.47
CA ARG A 225 11.41 -17.80 1.11
C ARG A 225 11.18 -16.29 1.06
N TYR A 226 11.36 -15.71 -0.11
CA TYR A 226 10.86 -14.37 -0.39
C TYR A 226 9.35 -14.44 -0.60
N LEU A 227 8.61 -13.51 0.00
CA LEU A 227 7.17 -13.41 -0.18
C LEU A 227 6.81 -12.14 -0.95
N LYS A 228 6.15 -12.31 -2.10
CA LYS A 228 5.52 -11.21 -2.85
C LYS A 228 4.01 -11.15 -2.55
N ILE A 229 3.55 -10.04 -2.00
CA ILE A 229 2.13 -9.78 -1.73
C ILE A 229 1.60 -8.79 -2.77
N GLY A 230 0.55 -9.17 -3.49
CA GLY A 230 -0.23 -8.26 -4.33
C GLY A 230 -1.50 -7.82 -3.61
N VAL A 231 -1.74 -6.50 -3.53
CA VAL A 231 -2.91 -5.91 -2.90
C VAL A 231 -3.81 -5.21 -3.94
N TYR A 232 -4.92 -5.85 -4.29
CA TYR A 232 -6.00 -5.22 -5.07
C TYR A 232 -7.02 -4.59 -4.11
N HIS A 233 -7.93 -3.78 -4.66
CA HIS A 233 -8.98 -3.17 -3.86
C HIS A 233 -10.33 -3.14 -4.56
N PHE A 234 -11.38 -3.00 -3.76
CA PHE A 234 -12.77 -2.87 -4.19
C PHE A 234 -13.54 -2.00 -3.21
N SER A 235 -14.75 -1.60 -3.57
CA SER A 235 -15.71 -0.97 -2.68
C SER A 235 -16.89 -1.92 -2.50
N SER A 236 -17.22 -2.26 -1.26
CA SER A 236 -18.41 -3.05 -0.95
C SER A 236 -19.71 -2.24 -1.06
N VAL A 237 -19.63 -0.92 -0.93
CA VAL A 237 -20.77 0.01 -0.98
C VAL A 237 -21.15 0.38 -2.40
N ASP A 238 -20.16 0.71 -3.25
CA ASP A 238 -20.39 1.07 -4.64
C ASP A 238 -19.43 0.34 -5.59
N PRO A 239 -19.62 -0.99 -5.77
CA PRO A 239 -18.68 -1.83 -6.50
C PRO A 239 -18.52 -1.44 -7.97
N ARG A 240 -19.48 -0.73 -8.56
CA ARG A 240 -19.46 -0.39 -10.00
C ARG A 240 -18.77 0.93 -10.32
N HIS A 241 -18.49 1.76 -9.30
CA HIS A 241 -17.92 3.09 -9.52
C HIS A 241 -16.77 3.44 -8.59
N GLN A 242 -16.66 2.82 -7.41
CA GLN A 242 -15.64 3.13 -6.40
C GLN A 242 -14.60 2.02 -6.20
N GLY A 243 -14.54 1.05 -7.12
CA GLY A 243 -13.49 0.04 -7.19
C GLY A 243 -12.21 0.53 -7.87
N CYS A 244 -11.39 -0.40 -8.36
CA CYS A 244 -10.12 -0.06 -8.99
C CYS A 244 -10.30 0.59 -10.36
N THR A 245 -9.90 1.86 -10.50
CA THR A 245 -10.02 2.61 -11.77
C THR A 245 -9.24 1.96 -12.91
N ALA A 246 -8.04 1.41 -12.66
CA ALA A 246 -7.26 0.70 -13.69
C ALA A 246 -7.98 -0.55 -14.23
N HIS A 247 -8.95 -1.08 -13.47
CA HIS A 247 -9.72 -2.26 -13.81
C HIS A 247 -11.21 -1.96 -14.03
N ASP A 248 -11.57 -0.72 -14.37
CA ASP A 248 -12.95 -0.27 -14.61
C ASP A 248 -13.92 -0.63 -13.46
N SER A 249 -13.44 -0.61 -12.22
CA SER A 249 -14.21 -1.03 -11.04
C SER A 249 -14.66 -2.49 -11.06
N ASP A 250 -14.07 -3.35 -11.89
CA ASP A 250 -14.33 -4.79 -11.90
C ASP A 250 -13.40 -5.51 -10.90
N GLU A 251 -13.97 -5.94 -9.77
CA GLU A 251 -13.25 -6.64 -8.70
C GLU A 251 -12.59 -7.93 -9.19
N MET A 252 -13.32 -8.76 -9.95
CA MET A 252 -12.80 -10.04 -10.43
C MET A 252 -11.67 -9.82 -11.43
N ARG A 253 -11.78 -8.80 -12.28
CA ARG A 253 -10.72 -8.42 -13.21
C ARG A 253 -9.48 -7.94 -12.47
N ALA A 254 -9.64 -7.10 -11.44
CA ALA A 254 -8.54 -6.62 -10.62
C ALA A 254 -7.81 -7.76 -9.89
N ALA A 255 -8.56 -8.64 -9.23
CA ALA A 255 -8.00 -9.79 -8.51
C ALA A 255 -7.29 -10.77 -9.46
N SER A 256 -7.91 -11.10 -10.60
CA SER A 256 -7.36 -12.07 -11.56
C SER A 256 -6.12 -11.53 -12.29
N ALA A 257 -6.12 -10.25 -12.66
CA ALA A 257 -4.96 -9.62 -13.30
C ALA A 257 -3.75 -9.59 -12.36
N LEU A 258 -3.98 -9.26 -11.09
CA LEU A 258 -2.91 -9.24 -10.09
C LEU A 258 -2.41 -10.65 -9.76
N LEU A 259 -3.30 -11.65 -9.69
CA LEU A 259 -2.88 -13.04 -9.53
C LEU A 259 -2.00 -13.50 -10.70
N SER A 260 -2.41 -13.22 -11.94
CA SER A 260 -1.60 -13.51 -13.13
C SER A 260 -0.23 -12.84 -13.06
N ARG A 261 -0.16 -11.60 -12.57
CA ARG A 261 1.11 -10.87 -12.40
C ARG A 261 2.01 -11.48 -11.32
N LEU A 262 1.44 -12.00 -10.24
CA LEU A 262 2.19 -12.76 -9.22
C LEU A 262 2.73 -14.09 -9.78
N GLU A 263 1.94 -14.77 -10.62
CA GLU A 263 2.36 -16.00 -11.31
C GLU A 263 3.48 -15.73 -12.34
N GLU A 264 3.39 -14.63 -13.09
CA GLU A 264 4.46 -14.16 -13.99
C GLU A 264 5.78 -13.95 -13.23
N PHE A 265 5.72 -13.32 -12.05
CA PHE A 265 6.90 -13.12 -11.19
C PHE A 265 7.49 -14.45 -10.69
N ALA A 266 6.66 -15.34 -10.16
CA ALA A 266 7.12 -16.65 -9.72
C ALA A 266 7.74 -17.46 -10.87
N GLY A 267 7.12 -17.42 -12.05
CA GLY A 267 7.62 -18.07 -13.27
C GLY A 267 8.91 -17.45 -13.80
N ALA A 268 9.07 -16.12 -13.69
CA ALA A 268 10.31 -15.43 -14.05
C ALA A 268 11.49 -15.93 -13.20
N ILE A 269 11.30 -16.08 -11.88
CA ILE A 269 12.34 -16.61 -10.98
C ILE A 269 12.71 -18.06 -11.35
N GLN A 270 11.72 -18.93 -11.53
CA GLN A 270 11.96 -20.33 -11.88
C GLN A 270 12.70 -20.47 -13.22
N SER A 271 12.28 -19.71 -14.23
CA SER A 271 12.87 -19.79 -15.57
C SER A 271 14.30 -19.23 -15.66
N THR A 272 14.66 -18.29 -14.79
CA THR A 272 15.99 -17.64 -14.79
C THR A 272 16.96 -18.28 -13.80
N HIS A 273 16.47 -18.82 -12.67
CA HIS A 273 17.29 -19.36 -11.57
C HIS A 273 17.03 -20.85 -11.27
N GLY A 274 16.25 -21.54 -12.11
CA GLY A 274 15.99 -22.98 -12.05
C GLY A 274 14.80 -23.39 -11.19
N ASP A 275 14.22 -24.55 -11.51
CA ASP A 275 12.95 -25.06 -10.94
C ASP A 275 12.95 -25.25 -9.42
N ALA A 276 14.13 -25.44 -8.81
CA ALA A 276 14.27 -25.58 -7.36
C ALA A 276 14.19 -24.24 -6.60
N THR A 277 14.30 -23.12 -7.32
CA THR A 277 14.26 -21.77 -6.78
C THR A 277 12.81 -21.29 -6.75
N GLY A 278 12.25 -21.23 -5.54
CA GLY A 278 10.84 -20.89 -5.33
C GLY A 278 10.66 -19.68 -4.42
N VAL A 279 9.76 -18.78 -4.82
CA VAL A 279 9.21 -17.73 -3.97
C VAL A 279 7.82 -18.14 -3.46
N ALA A 280 7.32 -17.40 -2.48
CA ALA A 280 5.92 -17.45 -2.10
C ALA A 280 5.19 -16.22 -2.66
N THR A 281 3.92 -16.40 -2.97
CA THR A 281 3.03 -15.33 -3.41
C THR A 281 1.76 -15.31 -2.57
N LEU A 282 1.21 -14.13 -2.32
CA LEU A 282 -0.06 -13.96 -1.63
C LEU A 282 -0.89 -12.85 -2.30
N LEU A 283 -2.18 -13.11 -2.50
CA LEU A 283 -3.12 -12.11 -3.00
C LEU A 283 -3.98 -11.61 -1.84
N ILE A 284 -4.14 -10.29 -1.74
CA ILE A 284 -4.99 -9.64 -0.75
C ILE A 284 -5.92 -8.66 -1.44
N GLY A 285 -7.21 -8.70 -1.10
CA GLY A 285 -8.18 -7.68 -1.48
C GLY A 285 -8.50 -6.77 -0.30
N VAL A 286 -8.58 -5.46 -0.54
CA VAL A 286 -8.99 -4.47 0.47
C VAL A 286 -10.35 -3.87 0.10
N ASP A 287 -11.30 -3.90 1.02
CA ASP A 287 -12.54 -3.11 0.94
C ASP A 287 -12.26 -1.68 1.40
N THR A 288 -12.18 -0.73 0.48
CA THR A 288 -11.83 0.68 0.78
C THR A 288 -12.89 1.43 1.57
N ASP A 289 -14.08 0.84 1.76
CA ASP A 289 -15.14 1.44 2.58
C ASP A 289 -14.94 1.17 4.07
N THR A 290 -14.28 0.05 4.42
CA THR A 290 -14.19 -0.47 5.80
C THR A 290 -12.77 -0.85 6.23
N ASP A 291 -11.81 -0.79 5.31
CA ASP A 291 -10.46 -1.36 5.41
C ASP A 291 -10.43 -2.88 5.67
N ALA A 292 -11.56 -3.58 5.56
CA ALA A 292 -11.59 -5.03 5.72
C ALA A 292 -10.84 -5.72 4.58
N ILE A 293 -10.05 -6.74 4.90
CA ILE A 293 -9.29 -7.52 3.92
C ILE A 293 -9.92 -8.87 3.58
N ARG A 294 -9.61 -9.34 2.38
CA ARG A 294 -9.75 -10.73 1.94
C ARG A 294 -8.36 -11.29 1.68
N VAL A 295 -7.96 -12.29 2.44
CA VAL A 295 -6.68 -12.97 2.25
C VAL A 295 -6.93 -14.23 1.44
N HIS A 296 -6.37 -14.31 0.23
CA HIS A 296 -6.53 -15.47 -0.65
C HIS A 296 -5.52 -16.55 -0.28
N ILE A 297 -5.99 -17.57 0.42
CA ILE A 297 -5.12 -18.50 1.14
C ILE A 297 -4.59 -19.56 0.16
N PRO A 298 -3.25 -19.71 0.05
CA PRO A 298 -2.67 -20.77 -0.75
C PRO A 298 -3.07 -22.16 -0.23
N ASP A 299 -3.24 -23.11 -1.13
CA ASP A 299 -3.45 -24.51 -0.73
C ASP A 299 -2.13 -25.21 -0.35
N ALA A 300 -2.18 -26.51 -0.09
CA ALA A 300 -1.02 -27.33 0.24
C ALA A 300 0.11 -27.28 -0.81
N ALA A 301 -0.21 -26.97 -2.09
CA ALA A 301 0.77 -26.82 -3.16
C ALA A 301 1.29 -25.38 -3.30
N GLY A 302 0.79 -24.44 -2.49
CA GLY A 302 1.12 -23.02 -2.56
C GLY A 302 0.42 -22.28 -3.70
N VAL A 303 -0.54 -22.91 -4.38
CA VAL A 303 -1.32 -22.27 -5.46
C VAL A 303 -2.33 -21.34 -4.82
N VAL A 304 -2.54 -20.14 -5.39
CA VAL A 304 -3.54 -19.16 -4.94
C VAL A 304 -4.75 -19.19 -5.87
N ASP A 305 -5.95 -19.04 -5.33
CA ASP A 305 -7.20 -18.96 -6.10
C ASP A 305 -8.01 -17.73 -5.67
N VAL A 306 -8.48 -16.94 -6.64
CA VAL A 306 -9.33 -15.76 -6.41
C VAL A 306 -10.64 -16.12 -5.67
N ALA A 307 -11.14 -17.35 -5.78
CA ALA A 307 -12.35 -17.80 -5.10
C ALA A 307 -12.12 -18.30 -3.67
N ARG A 308 -10.86 -18.49 -3.25
CA ARG A 308 -10.49 -19.12 -1.97
C ARG A 308 -9.86 -18.11 -1.03
N PHE A 309 -10.68 -17.44 -0.25
CA PHE A 309 -10.23 -16.43 0.70
C PHE A 309 -10.94 -16.51 2.04
N ALA A 310 -10.26 -16.02 3.08
CA ALA A 310 -10.87 -15.65 4.35
C ALA A 310 -11.03 -14.12 4.42
N SER A 311 -12.17 -13.63 4.91
CA SER A 311 -12.46 -12.20 5.03
C SER A 311 -12.46 -11.76 6.48
N SER A 312 -11.66 -10.74 6.82
CA SER A 312 -11.67 -10.15 8.15
C SER A 312 -13.01 -9.49 8.48
N GLY A 313 -13.73 -8.93 7.51
CA GLY A 313 -15.05 -8.35 7.71
C GLY A 313 -16.11 -9.38 8.14
N ILE A 314 -16.04 -10.60 7.58
CA ILE A 314 -16.89 -11.73 7.99
C ILE A 314 -16.45 -12.26 9.35
N LEU A 315 -15.14 -12.45 9.54
CA LEU A 315 -14.57 -12.98 10.78
C LEU A 315 -14.83 -12.03 11.96
N TYR A 316 -14.78 -10.72 11.76
CA TYR A 316 -15.12 -9.71 12.75
C TYR A 316 -16.48 -10.00 13.39
N GLY A 317 -17.52 -10.18 12.57
CA GLY A 317 -18.86 -10.49 13.07
C GLY A 317 -18.94 -11.87 13.74
N ALA A 318 -18.23 -12.85 13.20
CA ALA A 318 -18.21 -14.22 13.74
C ALA A 318 -17.48 -14.34 15.09
N THR A 319 -16.50 -13.46 15.35
CA THR A 319 -15.66 -13.52 16.56
C THR A 319 -15.97 -12.44 17.60
N ALA A 320 -16.86 -11.48 17.30
CA ALA A 320 -17.15 -10.34 18.18
C ALA A 320 -17.64 -10.73 19.59
N GLY A 321 -18.36 -11.86 19.72
CA GLY A 321 -18.89 -12.35 20.99
C GLY A 321 -18.02 -13.38 21.71
N LEU A 322 -16.80 -13.64 21.23
CA LEU A 322 -15.91 -14.68 21.76
C LEU A 322 -14.85 -14.08 22.69
N GLU A 323 -14.28 -14.92 23.55
CA GLU A 323 -13.03 -14.61 24.24
C GLU A 323 -11.86 -14.56 23.25
N ARG A 324 -10.82 -13.80 23.60
CA ARG A 324 -9.71 -13.47 22.67
C ARG A 324 -9.03 -14.70 22.08
N ASP A 325 -8.73 -15.72 22.89
CA ASP A 325 -8.08 -16.94 22.41
C ASP A 325 -9.04 -17.83 21.59
N ALA A 326 -10.33 -17.83 21.93
CA ALA A 326 -11.34 -18.51 21.13
C ALA A 326 -11.51 -17.84 19.75
N ALA A 327 -11.48 -16.51 19.69
CA ALA A 327 -11.48 -15.76 18.45
C ALA A 327 -10.24 -16.08 17.58
N LYS A 328 -9.04 -16.13 18.18
CA LYS A 328 -7.81 -16.57 17.48
C LYS A 328 -7.95 -18.00 16.94
N ALA A 329 -8.53 -18.92 17.72
CA ALA A 329 -8.74 -20.29 17.29
C ALA A 329 -9.69 -20.39 16.09
N VAL A 330 -10.77 -19.59 16.07
CA VAL A 330 -11.69 -19.50 14.91
C VAL A 330 -10.96 -19.01 13.66
N ILE A 331 -10.10 -17.99 13.77
CA ILE A 331 -9.31 -17.51 12.63
C ILE A 331 -8.36 -18.60 12.11
N ARG A 332 -7.63 -19.27 13.00
CA ARG A 332 -6.73 -20.38 12.62
C ARG A 332 -7.47 -21.51 11.91
N ALA A 333 -8.65 -21.89 12.42
CA ALA A 333 -9.49 -22.91 11.80
C ALA A 333 -9.99 -22.48 10.42
N ALA A 334 -10.46 -21.23 10.28
CA ALA A 334 -10.90 -20.69 8.99
C ALA A 334 -9.77 -20.65 7.96
N VAL A 335 -8.55 -20.32 8.40
CA VAL A 335 -7.37 -20.32 7.52
C VAL A 335 -7.02 -21.73 7.06
N ALA A 336 -6.99 -22.71 7.96
CA ALA A 336 -6.71 -24.12 7.61
C ALA A 336 -7.79 -24.72 6.71
N GLU A 337 -9.07 -24.44 6.99
CA GLU A 337 -10.20 -24.85 6.15
C GLU A 337 -10.09 -24.26 4.74
N CYS A 338 -9.77 -22.97 4.62
CA CYS A 338 -9.56 -22.33 3.33
C CYS A 338 -8.36 -22.92 2.59
N ALA A 339 -7.27 -23.27 3.27
CA ALA A 339 -6.13 -23.95 2.65
C ALA A 339 -6.42 -25.42 2.28
N GLY A 340 -7.49 -26.02 2.80
CA GLY A 340 -7.84 -27.42 2.59
C GLY A 340 -6.89 -28.40 3.29
N VAL A 341 -6.29 -27.99 4.42
CA VAL A 341 -5.30 -28.77 5.18
C VAL A 341 -5.71 -28.91 6.65
N ASP A 342 -5.07 -29.84 7.37
CA ASP A 342 -5.22 -29.92 8.82
C ASP A 342 -4.66 -28.66 9.50
N ALA A 343 -5.27 -28.25 10.62
CA ALA A 343 -4.79 -27.09 11.36
C ALA A 343 -3.35 -27.24 11.88
N ASN A 344 -2.87 -28.47 12.03
CA ASN A 344 -1.51 -28.81 12.48
C ASN A 344 -0.59 -29.24 11.32
N ASP A 345 -0.93 -28.95 10.06
CA ASP A 345 -0.07 -29.26 8.91
C ASP A 345 1.23 -28.44 8.95
N GLU A 346 2.34 -29.08 9.32
CA GLU A 346 3.65 -28.42 9.47
C GLU A 346 4.15 -27.79 8.17
N ALA A 347 3.84 -28.38 7.01
CA ALA A 347 4.33 -27.92 5.70
C ALA A 347 3.80 -26.53 5.32
N THR A 348 2.58 -26.20 5.72
CA THR A 348 1.92 -24.91 5.44
C THR A 348 1.90 -23.96 6.64
N GLU A 349 2.48 -24.36 7.78
CA GLU A 349 2.35 -23.65 9.05
C GLU A 349 2.74 -22.16 8.95
N GLY A 350 3.91 -21.84 8.38
CA GLY A 350 4.39 -20.45 8.30
C GLY A 350 3.45 -19.52 7.51
N MET A 351 2.96 -19.99 6.35
CA MET A 351 1.99 -19.23 5.54
C MET A 351 0.65 -19.07 6.26
N ARG A 352 0.15 -20.14 6.92
CA ARG A 352 -1.10 -20.06 7.68
C ARG A 352 -0.99 -19.12 8.88
N TRP A 353 0.17 -19.10 9.55
CA TRP A 353 0.44 -18.13 10.61
C TRP A 353 0.41 -16.69 10.11
N LEU A 354 1.07 -16.40 8.98
CA LEU A 354 1.02 -15.07 8.38
C LEU A 354 -0.41 -14.67 8.01
N CYS A 355 -1.17 -15.55 7.33
CA CYS A 355 -2.57 -15.28 6.98
C CYS A 355 -3.44 -15.00 8.22
N GLY A 356 -3.28 -15.80 9.29
CA GLY A 356 -3.98 -15.59 10.56
C GLY A 356 -3.57 -14.28 11.24
N TYR A 357 -2.28 -13.93 11.19
CA TYR A 357 -1.75 -12.67 11.71
C TYR A 357 -2.37 -11.47 11.00
N LEU A 358 -2.38 -11.46 9.66
CA LEU A 358 -2.96 -10.40 8.84
C LEU A 358 -4.45 -10.22 9.14
N LEU A 359 -5.22 -11.32 9.21
CA LEU A 359 -6.66 -11.27 9.52
C LEU A 359 -6.93 -10.75 10.94
N LYS A 360 -6.18 -11.22 11.94
CA LYS A 360 -6.29 -10.76 13.33
C LYS A 360 -6.01 -9.27 13.44
N ASN A 361 -4.90 -8.82 12.86
CA ASN A 361 -4.48 -7.42 12.91
C ASN A 361 -5.44 -6.49 12.15
N ASN A 362 -5.94 -6.94 11.00
CA ASN A 362 -6.90 -6.17 10.24
C ASN A 362 -8.26 -6.07 10.95
N ILE A 363 -8.68 -7.07 11.74
CA ILE A 363 -9.87 -6.93 12.60
C ILE A 363 -9.73 -5.74 13.55
N SER A 364 -8.52 -5.46 14.06
CA SER A 364 -8.27 -4.26 14.87
C SER A 364 -8.39 -2.95 14.06
N GLN A 365 -8.07 -2.97 12.76
CA GLN A 365 -8.29 -1.83 11.86
C GLN A 365 -9.78 -1.63 11.57
N VAL A 366 -10.51 -2.71 11.27
CA VAL A 366 -11.97 -2.67 11.09
C VAL A 366 -12.64 -2.12 12.34
N ASP A 367 -12.23 -2.56 13.54
CA ASP A 367 -12.74 -2.02 14.81
C ASP A 367 -12.49 -0.50 14.93
N ALA A 368 -11.29 -0.04 14.56
CA ALA A 368 -10.94 1.38 14.59
C ALA A 368 -11.80 2.22 13.62
N VAL A 369 -11.97 1.77 12.36
CA VAL A 369 -12.82 2.46 11.37
C VAL A 369 -14.27 2.52 11.85
N ARG A 370 -14.77 1.43 12.43
CA ARG A 370 -16.14 1.41 12.97
C ARG A 370 -16.31 2.39 14.13
N ALA A 371 -15.32 2.51 15.01
CA ALA A 371 -15.33 3.43 16.13
C ALA A 371 -15.25 4.90 15.70
N SER A 372 -14.43 5.24 14.69
CA SER A 372 -14.24 6.61 14.22
C SER A 372 -15.29 7.11 13.23
N SER A 373 -15.92 6.19 12.49
CA SER A 373 -16.67 6.55 11.28
C SER A 373 -18.08 5.93 11.21
N ASP A 374 -18.70 5.65 12.37
CA ASP A 374 -20.06 5.08 12.46
C ASP A 374 -20.25 3.84 11.56
N GLY A 375 -19.21 3.00 11.51
CA GLY A 375 -19.20 1.75 10.76
C GLY A 375 -18.38 1.75 9.46
N ARG A 376 -18.21 2.88 8.76
CA ARG A 376 -17.49 2.96 7.47
C ARG A 376 -17.00 4.37 7.16
N TYR A 377 -16.01 4.53 6.28
CA TYR A 377 -15.59 5.87 5.85
C TYR A 377 -16.72 6.70 5.25
N SER A 378 -16.76 7.99 5.61
CA SER A 378 -17.74 8.95 5.07
C SER A 378 -17.35 9.46 3.67
N ASP A 379 -16.06 9.39 3.31
CA ASP A 379 -15.56 9.66 1.97
C ASP A 379 -15.42 8.34 1.18
N SER A 380 -16.37 8.09 0.29
CA SER A 380 -16.38 6.86 -0.51
C SER A 380 -15.33 6.83 -1.64
N GLY A 381 -14.63 7.94 -1.88
CA GLY A 381 -13.75 8.12 -3.04
C GLY A 381 -12.43 8.80 -2.74
N HIS A 382 -11.83 9.31 -3.81
CA HIS A 382 -10.52 9.93 -3.85
C HIS A 382 -10.48 11.32 -3.20
N ALA A 383 -9.51 11.54 -2.31
CA ALA A 383 -9.28 12.83 -1.63
C ALA A 383 -7.78 13.16 -1.46
N GLU A 384 -6.94 12.57 -2.32
CA GLU A 384 -5.49 12.71 -2.32
C GLU A 384 -5.04 14.17 -2.38
N LYS A 385 -4.03 14.50 -1.59
CA LYS A 385 -3.46 15.85 -1.51
C LYS A 385 -2.45 16.11 -2.62
N LEU A 386 -1.71 15.09 -3.05
CA LEU A 386 -0.66 15.18 -4.06
C LEU A 386 -0.43 13.87 -4.81
N ILE A 387 0.31 13.96 -5.90
CA ILE A 387 0.87 12.81 -6.63
C ILE A 387 2.35 12.67 -6.25
N VAL A 388 2.79 11.44 -5.99
CA VAL A 388 4.21 11.11 -5.81
C VAL A 388 4.60 10.09 -6.88
N ILE A 389 5.64 10.39 -7.65
CA ILE A 389 6.19 9.47 -8.64
C ILE A 389 7.68 9.20 -8.40
N GLY A 390 8.15 8.06 -8.89
CA GLY A 390 9.55 7.66 -8.81
C GLY A 390 9.74 6.47 -7.87
N ASP A 391 10.64 6.62 -6.90
CA ASP A 391 10.92 5.59 -5.91
C ASP A 391 9.95 5.72 -4.71
N PRO A 392 9.60 4.62 -4.02
CA PRO A 392 8.59 4.63 -2.96
C PRO A 392 8.98 5.47 -1.73
N ILE A 393 7.96 5.94 -1.02
CA ILE A 393 8.07 6.65 0.27
C ILE A 393 7.09 5.99 1.24
N ASP A 394 7.61 5.38 2.30
CA ASP A 394 6.82 4.68 3.32
C ASP A 394 6.80 5.40 4.67
N ASP A 395 7.57 6.48 4.81
CA ASP A 395 7.78 7.23 6.05
C ASP A 395 6.49 7.90 6.55
N VAL A 396 5.58 8.23 5.63
CA VAL A 396 4.28 8.84 5.90
C VAL A 396 3.21 8.07 5.17
N GLN A 397 2.47 7.25 5.91
CA GLN A 397 1.37 6.45 5.39
C GLN A 397 0.05 6.93 5.97
N LEU A 398 -0.89 7.28 5.10
CA LEU A 398 -2.25 7.63 5.48
C LEU A 398 -3.18 7.45 4.29
N ARG A 399 -4.38 6.95 4.56
CA ARG A 399 -5.47 6.85 3.57
C ARG A 399 -5.76 8.23 2.96
N ASN A 400 -5.90 8.29 1.64
CA ASN A 400 -6.16 9.51 0.87
C ASN A 400 -5.11 10.63 1.07
N LEU A 401 -3.88 10.30 1.48
CA LEU A 401 -2.81 11.28 1.53
C LEU A 401 -2.26 11.61 0.15
N ALA A 402 -1.85 10.58 -0.59
CA ALA A 402 -1.13 10.74 -1.83
C ALA A 402 -1.43 9.61 -2.81
N PHE A 403 -1.44 9.94 -4.11
CA PHE A 403 -1.48 8.97 -5.19
C PHE A 403 -0.04 8.60 -5.56
N HIS A 404 0.40 7.40 -5.17
CA HIS A 404 1.80 6.95 -5.33
C HIS A 404 1.95 6.06 -6.56
N VAL A 405 2.87 6.39 -7.45
CA VAL A 405 3.19 5.57 -8.62
C VAL A 405 4.69 5.32 -8.71
N ARG A 406 5.10 4.06 -8.54
CA ARG A 406 6.46 3.66 -8.87
C ARG A 406 6.63 3.78 -10.39
N MET A 407 7.58 4.59 -10.84
CA MET A 407 8.08 4.52 -12.22
C MET A 407 9.56 4.92 -12.33
N ASP A 408 10.26 4.35 -13.32
CA ASP A 408 11.61 4.83 -13.68
C ASP A 408 11.57 5.91 -14.76
N THR A 409 10.57 5.84 -15.64
CA THR A 409 10.35 6.80 -16.72
C THR A 409 8.86 7.09 -16.91
N VAL A 410 8.53 8.26 -17.47
CA VAL A 410 7.13 8.62 -17.77
C VAL A 410 6.54 7.70 -18.82
N GLU A 411 7.34 7.19 -19.77
CA GLU A 411 6.89 6.31 -20.83
C GLU A 411 6.32 4.99 -20.29
N GLN A 412 6.92 4.46 -19.22
CA GLN A 412 6.42 3.27 -18.53
C GLN A 412 5.21 3.56 -17.66
N GLY A 413 5.20 4.69 -16.95
CA GLY A 413 4.17 5.05 -15.96
C GLY A 413 3.06 5.98 -16.46
N ALA A 414 2.98 6.26 -17.77
CA ALA A 414 2.10 7.31 -18.29
C ALA A 414 0.62 7.06 -17.98
N GLN A 415 0.16 5.82 -18.13
CA GLN A 415 -1.24 5.46 -17.88
C GLN A 415 -1.64 5.68 -16.41
N ASP A 416 -0.76 5.28 -15.49
CA ASP A 416 -0.99 5.45 -14.05
C ASP A 416 -1.00 6.94 -13.67
N LEU A 417 -0.08 7.71 -14.26
CA LEU A 417 -0.01 9.15 -14.05
C LEU A 417 -1.23 9.89 -14.64
N ASP A 418 -1.73 9.45 -15.80
CA ASP A 418 -2.95 9.98 -16.41
C ASP A 418 -4.15 9.81 -15.46
N ILE A 419 -4.26 8.65 -14.79
CA ILE A 419 -5.30 8.37 -13.77
C ILE A 419 -5.13 9.32 -12.58
N GLY A 420 -3.94 9.41 -11.99
CA GLY A 420 -3.67 10.26 -10.83
C GLY A 420 -3.97 11.74 -11.11
N LEU A 421 -3.54 12.24 -12.27
CA LEU A 421 -3.82 13.61 -12.71
C LEU A 421 -5.31 13.85 -12.89
N ALA A 422 -6.05 12.90 -13.50
CA ALA A 422 -7.49 13.01 -13.67
C ALA A 422 -8.24 13.01 -12.33
N ILE A 423 -7.76 12.26 -11.34
CA ILE A 423 -8.31 12.23 -9.98
C ILE A 423 -8.13 13.60 -9.30
N LEU A 424 -6.90 14.09 -9.18
CA LEU A 424 -6.63 15.34 -8.47
C LEU A 424 -7.19 16.55 -9.22
N ALA A 425 -7.22 16.54 -10.55
CA ALA A 425 -7.83 17.61 -11.34
C ALA A 425 -9.30 17.87 -10.97
N LYS A 426 -10.08 16.82 -10.63
CA LYS A 426 -11.49 16.96 -10.24
C LYS A 426 -11.66 17.74 -8.94
N THR A 427 -10.73 17.62 -8.01
CA THR A 427 -10.79 18.31 -6.70
C THR A 427 -10.11 19.69 -6.74
N HIS A 428 -9.07 19.84 -7.54
CA HIS A 428 -8.23 21.04 -7.59
C HIS A 428 -8.73 22.10 -8.59
N ALA A 429 -9.12 21.70 -9.80
CA ALA A 429 -9.50 22.65 -10.86
C ALA A 429 -10.70 23.54 -10.48
N PRO A 430 -11.78 23.04 -9.83
CA PRO A 430 -12.91 23.89 -9.43
C PRO A 430 -12.52 24.99 -8.42
N GLN A 431 -11.40 24.82 -7.71
CA GLN A 431 -10.89 25.75 -6.71
C GLN A 431 -9.77 26.65 -7.27
N GLY A 432 -9.40 26.47 -8.54
CA GLY A 432 -8.25 27.16 -9.14
C GLY A 432 -6.91 26.75 -8.53
N LEU A 433 -6.82 25.55 -7.94
CA LEU A 433 -5.60 25.03 -7.34
C LEU A 433 -4.81 24.23 -8.38
N ALA A 434 -3.48 24.42 -8.40
CA ALA A 434 -2.61 23.60 -9.23
C ALA A 434 -2.47 22.20 -8.62
N VAL A 435 -2.30 21.18 -9.45
CA VAL A 435 -2.02 19.82 -8.97
C VAL A 435 -0.57 19.75 -8.46
N PRO A 436 -0.33 19.35 -7.20
CA PRO A 436 1.01 19.14 -6.68
C PRO A 436 1.53 17.74 -7.05
N LEU A 437 2.72 17.69 -7.65
CA LEU A 437 3.41 16.47 -8.03
C LEU A 437 4.85 16.49 -7.52
N LEU A 438 5.20 15.48 -6.74
CA LEU A 438 6.55 15.24 -6.23
C LEU A 438 7.23 14.14 -7.05
N VAL A 439 8.41 14.43 -7.57
CA VAL A 439 9.32 13.45 -8.18
C VAL A 439 10.36 13.06 -7.15
N HIS A 440 10.32 11.84 -6.66
CA HIS A 440 11.22 11.36 -5.61
C HIS A 440 12.16 10.27 -6.15
N VAL A 441 13.46 10.45 -5.94
CA VAL A 441 14.49 9.48 -6.36
C VAL A 441 15.43 9.16 -5.20
N VAL A 442 15.62 7.88 -4.92
CA VAL A 442 16.52 7.36 -3.89
C VAL A 442 17.90 7.06 -4.47
N TYR A 443 18.94 7.22 -3.66
CA TYR A 443 20.31 6.80 -3.98
C TYR A 443 21.04 6.22 -2.77
N ASP A 444 22.03 5.37 -3.02
CA ASP A 444 22.92 4.86 -1.98
C ASP A 444 24.15 5.78 -1.83
N GLU A 445 24.33 6.38 -0.66
CA GLU A 445 25.46 7.27 -0.34
C GLU A 445 26.83 6.57 -0.40
N ARG A 446 26.85 5.24 -0.26
CA ARG A 446 28.07 4.42 -0.33
C ARG A 446 28.59 4.28 -1.76
N ILE A 447 27.75 4.51 -2.77
CA ILE A 447 28.10 4.34 -4.18
C ILE A 447 28.62 5.67 -4.76
N PRO A 448 29.89 5.75 -5.20
CA PRO A 448 30.44 6.96 -5.80
C PRO A 448 29.61 7.49 -6.97
N GLY A 449 29.28 8.78 -6.90
CA GLY A 449 28.49 9.48 -7.93
C GLY A 449 27.00 9.12 -7.98
N ALA A 450 26.48 8.27 -7.08
CA ALA A 450 25.07 7.89 -7.08
C ALA A 450 24.13 9.08 -6.88
N ARG A 451 24.47 9.98 -5.95
CA ARG A 451 23.73 11.23 -5.74
C ARG A 451 23.58 12.05 -7.04
N GLY A 452 24.66 12.24 -7.78
CA GLY A 452 24.62 13.00 -9.05
C GLY A 452 23.76 12.32 -10.11
N ARG A 453 23.83 10.98 -10.22
CA ARG A 453 22.97 10.20 -11.14
C ARG A 453 21.50 10.27 -10.73
N ALA A 454 21.20 10.25 -9.43
CA ALA A 454 19.85 10.39 -8.89
C ALA A 454 19.27 11.79 -9.18
N MET A 455 20.03 12.86 -8.95
CA MET A 455 19.59 14.22 -9.29
C MET A 455 19.30 14.34 -10.79
N ALA A 456 20.18 13.80 -11.65
CA ALA A 456 19.95 13.79 -13.08
C ALA A 456 18.71 12.97 -13.49
N ARG A 457 18.43 11.83 -12.82
CA ARG A 457 17.21 11.04 -13.04
C ARG A 457 15.97 11.81 -12.62
N ALA A 458 15.98 12.43 -11.44
CA ALA A 458 14.88 13.27 -10.95
C ALA A 458 14.58 14.41 -11.93
N CYS A 459 15.62 15.13 -12.40
CA CYS A 459 15.45 16.17 -13.42
C CYS A 459 14.86 15.64 -14.73
N ARG A 460 15.32 14.48 -15.22
CA ARG A 460 14.77 13.88 -16.46
C ARG A 460 13.30 13.53 -16.31
N LEU A 461 12.94 12.89 -15.19
CA LEU A 461 11.57 12.49 -14.89
C LEU A 461 10.67 13.73 -14.76
N GLY A 462 11.10 14.73 -13.99
CA GLY A 462 10.36 15.99 -13.84
C GLY A 462 10.22 16.77 -15.15
N ALA A 463 11.26 16.84 -15.98
CA ALA A 463 11.19 17.44 -17.32
C ALA A 463 10.24 16.68 -18.25
N ALA A 464 10.26 15.34 -18.24
CA ALA A 464 9.36 14.53 -19.04
C ALA A 464 7.89 14.74 -18.63
N VAL A 465 7.59 14.82 -17.34
CA VAL A 465 6.27 15.16 -16.82
C VAL A 465 5.85 16.56 -17.30
N LYS A 466 6.70 17.58 -17.10
CA LYS A 466 6.43 18.95 -17.53
C LYS A 466 6.19 19.04 -19.04
N ASN A 467 6.94 18.30 -19.85
CA ASN A 467 6.79 18.29 -21.31
C ASN A 467 5.48 17.62 -21.75
N ARG A 468 5.10 16.50 -21.11
CA ARG A 468 3.89 15.74 -21.48
C ARG A 468 2.60 16.41 -20.97
N TYR A 469 2.65 17.00 -19.78
CA TYR A 469 1.46 17.46 -19.05
C TYR A 469 1.42 18.97 -18.82
N GLY A 470 2.51 19.70 -18.99
CA GLY A 470 2.58 21.13 -18.63
C GLY A 470 1.61 22.02 -19.41
N ALA A 471 1.29 21.67 -20.66
CA ALA A 471 0.29 22.39 -21.47
C ALA A 471 -1.15 21.88 -21.24
N THR A 472 -1.31 20.66 -20.75
CA THR A 472 -2.58 19.94 -20.62
C THR A 472 -3.11 19.91 -19.19
N ALA A 473 -2.31 20.34 -18.22
CA ALA A 473 -2.59 20.29 -16.80
C ALA A 473 -3.65 21.31 -16.37
N THR A 474 -4.90 21.08 -16.78
CA THR A 474 -6.11 21.79 -16.35
C THR A 474 -6.06 23.31 -16.55
N ALA A 475 -7.20 23.99 -16.35
CA ALA A 475 -7.20 25.45 -16.27
C ALA A 475 -6.39 25.99 -15.06
N ALA A 476 -5.98 25.12 -14.12
CA ALA A 476 -5.38 25.48 -12.84
C ALA A 476 -3.88 25.14 -12.70
N GLY A 477 -3.26 24.46 -13.67
CA GLY A 477 -1.81 24.20 -13.71
C GLY A 477 -1.34 22.93 -12.97
N LEU A 478 -0.04 22.62 -13.14
CA LEU A 478 0.68 21.52 -12.50
C LEU A 478 1.98 22.07 -11.90
N VAL A 479 2.24 21.75 -10.64
CA VAL A 479 3.51 22.05 -9.96
C VAL A 479 4.26 20.75 -9.78
N VAL A 480 5.44 20.67 -10.41
CA VAL A 480 6.33 19.52 -10.30
C VAL A 480 7.57 19.94 -9.51
N GLN A 481 7.83 19.22 -8.41
CA GLN A 481 9.02 19.40 -7.59
C GLN A 481 9.85 18.13 -7.60
N GLU A 482 11.12 18.25 -7.97
CA GLU A 482 12.09 17.18 -7.93
C GLU A 482 12.83 17.13 -6.58
N VAL A 483 12.94 15.94 -5.99
CA VAL A 483 13.70 15.66 -4.77
C VAL A 483 14.54 14.40 -4.90
N VAL A 484 15.67 14.37 -4.20
CA VAL A 484 16.48 13.16 -4.03
C VAL A 484 16.69 12.85 -2.55
N ARG A 485 16.82 11.57 -2.23
CA ARG A 485 16.98 11.08 -0.86
C ARG A 485 18.02 9.97 -0.78
N ALA A 486 18.85 10.00 0.25
CA ALA A 486 19.75 8.88 0.52
C ALA A 486 18.95 7.71 1.13
N GLU A 487 19.24 6.48 0.69
CA GLU A 487 18.61 5.27 1.21
C GLU A 487 18.81 5.16 2.74
N GLY A 488 17.73 4.90 3.47
CA GLY A 488 17.75 4.82 4.94
C GLY A 488 17.88 6.18 5.66
N ARG A 489 17.74 7.31 4.94
CA ARG A 489 17.63 8.65 5.52
C ARG A 489 16.24 9.21 5.24
N SER A 490 15.77 10.10 6.12
CA SER A 490 14.51 10.83 5.95
C SER A 490 14.66 12.15 5.21
N CYS A 491 15.84 12.79 5.27
CA CYS A 491 16.09 14.10 4.67
C CYS A 491 15.89 14.11 3.14
N MET A 492 15.05 15.04 2.69
CA MET A 492 14.69 15.25 1.29
C MET A 492 15.48 16.44 0.72
N GLU A 493 16.33 16.17 -0.25
CA GLU A 493 17.08 17.23 -0.93
C GLU A 493 16.32 17.71 -2.16
N LEU A 494 15.90 18.98 -2.14
CA LEU A 494 15.32 19.64 -3.31
C LEU A 494 16.36 19.75 -4.44
N VAL A 495 15.97 19.33 -5.65
CA VAL A 495 16.80 19.50 -6.83
C VAL A 495 16.50 20.87 -7.44
N ASP A 496 17.44 21.82 -7.34
CA ASP A 496 17.30 23.13 -7.99
C ASP A 496 17.34 22.93 -9.52
N PRO A 497 16.33 23.38 -10.28
CA PRO A 497 16.34 23.29 -11.75
C PRO A 497 17.47 24.10 -12.39
N ARG A 498 18.14 25.00 -11.64
CA ARG A 498 19.30 25.73 -12.12
C ARG A 498 20.55 24.94 -11.78
N PRO A 499 21.30 24.41 -12.77
CA PRO A 499 22.67 24.03 -12.49
C PRO A 499 23.37 25.29 -11.96
N LYS A 500 23.88 25.23 -10.73
CA LYS A 500 24.94 26.15 -10.34
C LYS A 500 26.05 25.89 -11.35
N GLU A 501 26.17 26.75 -12.35
CA GLU A 501 27.38 26.82 -13.17
C GLU A 501 28.53 26.81 -12.18
N ALA A 502 29.31 25.74 -12.21
CA ALA A 502 30.53 25.68 -11.45
C ALA A 502 31.39 26.85 -11.95
N ARG A 503 31.43 27.93 -11.18
CA ARG A 503 32.48 28.93 -11.30
C ARG A 503 33.76 28.23 -10.87
N GLY A 504 34.45 27.65 -11.85
CA GLY A 504 35.76 27.03 -11.73
C GLY A 504 36.46 27.10 -13.07
#